data_AF-A0AAW6MCF3-F1
#
_entry.id   AF-A0AAW6MCF3-F1
#
_cell.length_a   1.000
_cell.length_b   1.000
_cell.length_c   1.000
_cell.angle_alpha   90.00
_cell.angle_beta   90.00
_cell.angle_gamma   90.00
#
_symmetry.space_group_name_H-M   'P 1'
#
loop_
_entity.id
_entity.type
_entity.pdbx_description
1 polymer ?
#
loop_
_entity_poly.entity_id
_entity_poly.type
_entity_poly.pdbx_seq_one_letter_code
_entity_poly.pdbx_strand_id
1 'polypeptide(L)' 'IRHYEVPEMIRIAAPNYLKTGGSVAATHSWNSTEEDARKRAKQCSRVKRMIDEYYPEAVWSPRGSLL' A
#
# COMPACT_ATOMS: atom_id res chain seq x y z
N ILE A 1 3.31 -1.07 9.69
CA ILE A 1 2.37 -2.14 9.28
C ILE A 1 3.14 -3.11 8.42
N ARG A 2 3.10 -4.39 8.76
CA ARG A 2 3.71 -5.44 7.93
C ARG A 2 2.68 -5.85 6.88
N HIS A 3 3.13 -6.13 5.66
CA HIS A 3 2.25 -6.31 4.51
C HIS A 3 1.20 -7.43 4.69
N TYR A 4 1.48 -8.43 5.53
CA TYR A 4 0.58 -9.54 5.86
C TYR A 4 -0.53 -9.21 6.87
N GLU A 5 -0.42 -8.10 7.60
CA GLU A 5 -1.45 -7.67 8.56
C GLU A 5 -2.58 -6.91 7.85
N VAL A 6 -2.29 -6.41 6.64
CA VAL A 6 -3.20 -5.58 5.86
C VAL A 6 -4.56 -6.25 5.59
N PRO A 7 -4.65 -7.53 5.18
CA PRO A 7 -5.93 -8.20 4.97
C PRO A 7 -6.84 -8.15 6.21
N GLU A 8 -6.28 -8.49 7.37
CA GLU A 8 -7.00 -8.47 8.65
C GLU A 8 -7.42 -7.06 9.06
N MET A 9 -6.54 -6.06 8.84
CA MET A 9 -6.87 -4.65 9.09
C MET A 9 -8.06 -4.17 8.26
N ILE A 10 -8.15 -4.56 6.98
CA ILE A 10 -9.30 -4.22 6.13
C ILE A 10 -10.55 -4.91 6.67
N ARG A 11 -10.47 -6.20 7.00
CA ARG A 11 -11.61 -6.98 7.51
C ARG A 11 -12.25 -6.38 8.76
N ILE A 12 -11.45 -5.83 9.69
CA ILE A 12 -11.95 -5.32 10.98
C ILE A 12 -12.24 -3.82 11.00
N ALA A 13 -11.55 -3.04 10.16
CA ALA A 13 -11.55 -1.57 10.25
C ALA A 13 -11.88 -0.86 8.94
N ALA A 14 -12.42 -1.56 7.93
CA ALA A 14 -12.93 -0.89 6.74
C ALA A 14 -14.03 0.13 7.10
N PRO A 15 -14.05 1.32 6.46
CA PRO A 15 -13.12 1.80 5.43
C PRO A 15 -11.77 2.27 6.02
N ASN A 16 -10.65 1.90 5.38
CA ASN A 16 -9.31 2.24 5.85
C ASN A 16 -8.42 2.77 4.71
N TYR A 17 -7.73 3.89 4.95
CA TYR A 17 -6.75 4.45 4.02
C TYR A 17 -5.36 3.89 4.32
N LEU A 18 -4.87 3.01 3.43
CA LEU A 18 -3.59 2.34 3.59
C LEU A 18 -2.47 3.11 2.90
N LYS A 19 -1.56 3.69 3.69
CA LYS A 19 -0.31 4.26 3.21
C LYS A 19 0.83 3.26 3.36
N THR A 20 1.47 2.92 2.25
CA THR A 20 2.70 2.11 2.27
C THR A 20 3.91 3.02 2.51
N GLY A 21 4.75 2.65 3.47
CA GLY A 21 6.00 3.36 3.73
C GLY A 21 7.00 3.17 2.59
N GLY A 22 7.75 4.23 2.26
CA GLY A 22 8.85 4.16 1.30
C GLY A 22 10.12 3.62 1.94
N SER A 23 10.11 2.40 2.49
CA SER A 23 11.29 1.76 3.11
C SER A 23 12.50 1.61 2.18
N VAL A 24 12.30 1.86 0.89
CA VAL A 24 13.34 1.95 -0.14
C VAL A 24 14.14 3.27 -0.02
N ALA A 25 13.57 4.32 0.57
CA ALA A 25 14.25 5.59 0.75
C ALA A 25 15.25 5.49 1.91
N ALA A 26 16.54 5.59 1.61
CA ALA A 26 17.61 5.49 2.60
C ALA A 26 17.69 6.70 3.55
N THR A 27 17.24 7.88 3.11
CA THR A 27 17.31 9.14 3.89
C THR A 27 16.07 10.01 3.69
N HIS A 28 15.71 10.77 4.73
CA HIS A 28 14.69 11.81 4.64
C HIS A 28 15.19 12.99 3.78
N SER A 29 14.28 13.62 3.03
CA SER A 29 14.53 14.86 2.26
C SER A 29 15.48 14.77 1.06
N TRP A 30 15.50 13.64 0.34
CA TRP A 30 16.27 13.49 -0.91
C TRP A 30 15.40 13.57 -2.18
N ASN A 31 15.97 14.11 -3.26
CA ASN A 31 15.37 14.10 -4.59
C ASN A 31 15.24 12.66 -5.09
N SER A 32 14.02 12.12 -5.05
CA SER A 32 13.78 10.74 -5.45
C SER A 32 14.05 10.58 -6.95
N THR A 33 14.84 9.58 -7.32
CA THR A 33 15.06 9.25 -8.73
C THR A 33 13.84 8.52 -9.30
N GLU A 34 13.77 8.38 -10.62
CA GLU A 34 12.75 7.54 -11.27
C GLU A 34 12.82 6.09 -10.77
N GLU A 35 14.04 5.57 -10.55
CA GLU A 35 14.24 4.20 -10.04
C GLU A 35 13.66 4.05 -8.63
N ASP A 36 13.84 5.04 -7.77
CA ASP A 36 13.23 5.04 -6.43
C ASP A 36 11.71 5.05 -6.50
N ALA A 37 11.13 5.83 -7.42
CA ALA A 37 9.70 5.86 -7.65
C ALA A 37 9.17 4.47 -8.10
N ARG A 38 9.88 3.81 -9.03
CA ARG A 38 9.54 2.44 -9.48
C ARG A 38 9.61 1.43 -8.33
N LYS A 39 10.66 1.49 -7.51
CA LYS A 39 10.80 0.62 -6.34
C LYS A 39 9.70 0.87 -5.29
N ARG A 40 9.29 2.12 -5.08
CA ARG A 40 8.16 2.48 -4.20
C ARG A 40 6.84 1.94 -4.74
N ALA A 41 6.57 2.11 -6.04
CA ALA A 41 5.38 1.53 -6.68
C ALA A 41 5.32 0.00 -6.53
N LYS A 42 6.48 -0.67 -6.61
CA LYS A 42 6.60 -2.12 -6.36
C LYS A 42 6.27 -2.53 -4.93
N GLN A 43 6.44 -1.67 -3.93
CA GLN A 43 5.97 -1.95 -2.57
C GLN A 43 4.44 -1.96 -2.51
N CYS A 44 3.78 -1.06 -3.22
CA CYS A 44 2.31 -1.03 -3.30
C CYS A 44 1.75 -2.31 -3.93
N SER A 45 2.38 -2.82 -5.00
CA SER A 45 1.93 -4.05 -5.65
C SER A 45 2.09 -5.29 -4.75
N ARG A 46 3.10 -5.31 -3.87
CA ARG A 46 3.25 -6.37 -2.87
C ARG A 46 2.08 -6.39 -1.88
N VAL A 47 1.66 -5.22 -1.40
CA VAL A 47 0.50 -5.13 -0.51
C VAL A 47 -0.78 -5.57 -1.23
N LYS A 48 -0.97 -5.11 -2.47
CA LYS A 48 -2.10 -5.56 -3.30
C LYS A 48 -2.15 -7.08 -3.42
N ARG A 49 -1.01 -7.73 -3.65
CA ARG A 49 -0.93 -9.20 -3.72
C ARG A 49 -1.38 -9.87 -2.41
N MET A 50 -0.97 -9.35 -1.25
CA MET A 50 -1.42 -9.91 0.03
C MET A 50 -2.93 -9.77 0.23
N ILE A 51 -3.51 -8.64 -0.17
CA ILE A 51 -4.96 -8.43 -0.12
C ILE A 51 -5.67 -9.43 -1.04
N ASP A 52 -5.20 -9.56 -2.29
CA ASP A 52 -5.82 -10.44 -3.27
C ASP A 52 -5.75 -11.93 -2.89
N GLU A 53 -4.67 -12.33 -2.22
CA GLU A 53 -4.44 -13.72 -1.80
C GLU A 53 -5.21 -14.08 -0.53
N TYR A 54 -5.27 -13.17 0.45
CA TYR A 54 -5.78 -13.48 1.79
C TYR A 54 -7.10 -12.80 2.15
N TYR A 55 -7.60 -11.85 1.36
CA TYR A 55 -8.90 -11.18 1.55
C TYR A 55 -9.47 -10.63 0.22
N PRO A 56 -9.76 -11.51 -0.76
CA PRO A 56 -10.18 -11.13 -2.12
C PRO A 56 -11.51 -10.37 -2.20
N GLU A 57 -12.34 -10.42 -1.15
CA GLU A 57 -13.60 -9.68 -1.03
C GLU A 57 -13.41 -8.17 -0.77
N ALA A 58 -12.18 -7.73 -0.49
CA ALA A 58 -11.87 -6.32 -0.28
C ALA A 58 -12.24 -5.45 -1.49
N VAL A 59 -13.07 -4.44 -1.26
CA VAL A 59 -13.51 -3.49 -2.30
C VAL A 59 -12.69 -2.22 -2.25
N TRP A 60 -12.12 -1.82 -3.39
CA TRP A 60 -11.44 -0.54 -3.55
C TRP A 60 -12.46 0.57 -3.77
N SER A 61 -12.23 1.72 -3.14
CA SER A 61 -13.04 2.91 -3.41
C SER A 61 -12.85 3.37 -4.87
N PRO A 62 -13.87 3.99 -5.49
CA PRO A 62 -13.73 4.55 -6.82
C PRO A 62 -12.56 5.54 -6.89
N ARG A 63 -11.87 5.59 -8.04
CA ARG A 63 -10.78 6.54 -8.23
C ARG A 63 -11.32 7.98 -8.07
N GLY A 64 -10.67 8.77 -7.22
CA GLY A 64 -11.08 10.16 -6.95
C GLY A 64 -12.17 10.33 -5.89
N SER A 65 -12.58 9.25 -5.20
CA SER A 65 -13.59 9.34 -4.14
C SER A 65 -13.05 9.80 -2.78
N LEU A 66 -11.73 9.95 -2.63
CA LEU A 66 -11.07 10.40 -1.41
C LEU A 66 -10.75 11.88 -1.59
N LEU A 67 -11.41 12.74 -0.81
CA LEU A 67 -11.21 14.20 -0.75
C LEU A 67 -9.92 14.54 0.00
#